data_AF-A0A317IQ06-F1
#
_entry.id   AF-A0A317IQ06-F1
#
_cell.length_a   1.000
_cell.length_b   1.000
_cell.length_c   1.000
_cell.angle_alpha   90.00
_cell.angle_beta   90.00
_cell.angle_gamma   90.00
#
_symmetry.space_group_name_H-M   'P 1'
#
loop_
_entity.id
_entity.type
_entity.pdbx_description
1 polymer ?
#
loop_
_entity_poly.entity_id
_entity_poly.type
_entity_poly.pdbx_seq_one_letter_code
_entity_poly.pdbx_strand_id
1 'polypeptide(L)'
;MMASRVFIGVVLVAGVAAAQSLDFQAYRAKVEPIFLKKREGHARCVVCHSANNSAFRLEPPPSAGQTWSEDQSRKNFASVSKLVRPGNPMASPLLKHPLAPEAGGDIFHNGGRQFTSQDDPDFKAVAEWIRSASAK
;
A
#
# COMPACT_ATOMS: atom_id res chain seq x y z
N MET A 1 57.17 -6.20 7.10
CA MET A 1 56.11 -5.17 7.16
C MET A 1 54.83 -5.79 6.62
N MET A 2 53.89 -6.12 7.50
CA MET A 2 52.64 -6.81 7.15
C MET A 2 51.52 -5.76 7.09
N ALA A 3 51.06 -5.43 5.88
CA ALA A 3 49.97 -4.48 5.71
C ALA A 3 48.64 -5.24 5.70
N SER A 4 47.94 -5.16 6.83
CA SER A 4 46.61 -5.73 7.05
C SER A 4 45.57 -4.95 6.22
N ARG A 5 44.79 -5.65 5.39
CA ARG A 5 43.66 -5.06 4.65
C ARG A 5 42.38 -5.29 5.44
N VAL A 6 41.85 -4.21 6.01
CA VAL A 6 40.51 -4.17 6.59
C VAL A 6 39.51 -4.05 5.44
N PHE A 7 38.65 -5.04 5.26
CA PHE A 7 37.47 -4.93 4.40
C PHE A 7 36.29 -4.43 5.24
N ILE A 8 35.89 -3.18 5.01
CA ILE A 8 34.65 -2.61 5.54
C ILE A 8 33.50 -3.21 4.74
N GLY A 9 32.72 -4.09 5.36
CA GLY A 9 31.48 -4.62 4.79
C GLY A 9 30.41 -3.53 4.74
N VAL A 10 29.94 -3.20 3.53
CA VAL A 10 28.78 -2.32 3.33
C VAL A 10 27.51 -3.11 3.65
N VAL A 11 26.82 -2.73 4.72
CA VAL A 11 25.47 -3.24 5.03
C VAL A 11 24.47 -2.48 4.16
N LEU A 12 23.87 -3.17 3.19
CA LEU A 12 22.79 -2.62 2.35
C LEU A 12 21.49 -2.50 3.16
N VAL A 13 21.19 -1.30 3.65
CA VAL A 13 19.90 -0.94 4.24
C VAL A 13 18.92 -0.55 3.11
N ALA A 14 18.49 -1.52 2.30
CA ALA A 14 17.63 -1.27 1.13
C ALA A 14 16.13 -1.11 1.47
N GLY A 15 15.72 -1.35 2.72
CA GLY A 15 14.31 -1.36 3.11
C GLY A 15 13.69 -0.01 3.49
N VAL A 16 14.51 1.00 3.78
CA VAL A 16 14.04 2.30 4.31
C VAL A 16 13.79 3.33 3.19
N ALA A 17 14.49 3.21 2.07
CA ALA A 17 14.46 4.21 0.99
C ALA A 17 13.12 4.31 0.24
N ALA A 18 12.39 3.20 0.05
CA ALA A 18 11.11 3.25 -0.67
C ALA A 18 10.03 4.04 0.10
N ALA A 19 9.99 3.91 1.43
CA ALA A 19 9.12 4.70 2.30
C ALA A 19 9.49 6.19 2.31
N GLN A 20 10.72 6.57 1.95
CA GLN A 20 11.16 7.97 1.86
C GLN A 20 10.65 8.67 0.59
N SER A 21 10.17 7.94 -0.42
CA SER A 21 9.66 8.50 -1.67
C SER A 21 8.14 8.75 -1.68
N LEU A 22 7.37 7.95 -0.94
CA LEU A 22 5.92 8.05 -0.88
C LEU A 22 5.47 9.16 0.08
N ASP A 23 4.45 9.93 -0.31
CA ASP A 23 3.96 11.04 0.51
C ASP A 23 2.92 10.57 1.53
N PHE A 24 3.24 10.69 2.82
CA PHE A 24 2.34 10.30 3.91
C PHE A 24 1.07 11.16 4.01
N GLN A 25 1.16 12.47 3.76
CA GLN A 25 0.01 13.36 3.87
C GLN A 25 -0.97 13.10 2.72
N ALA A 26 -0.46 12.90 1.50
CA ALA A 26 -1.26 12.49 0.35
C ALA A 26 -1.90 11.11 0.58
N TYR A 27 -1.14 10.15 1.14
CA TYR A 27 -1.69 8.85 1.54
C TYR A 27 -2.87 9.00 2.51
N ARG A 28 -2.67 9.72 3.61
CA ARG A 28 -3.69 9.87 4.66
C ARG A 28 -4.94 10.59 4.15
N ALA A 29 -4.78 11.57 3.27
CA ALA A 29 -5.88 12.36 2.74
C ALA A 29 -6.67 11.65 1.62
N LYS A 30 -5.98 10.90 0.74
CA LYS A 30 -6.57 10.41 -0.52
C LYS A 30 -6.63 8.89 -0.64
N VAL A 31 -5.70 8.17 -0.03
CA VAL A 31 -5.55 6.71 -0.17
C VAL A 31 -6.19 5.99 1.01
N GLU A 32 -5.81 6.34 2.23
CA GLU A 32 -6.24 5.64 3.44
C GLU A 32 -7.78 5.53 3.59
N PRO A 33 -8.58 6.59 3.33
CA PRO A 33 -10.04 6.50 3.45
C PRO A 33 -10.68 5.43 2.55
N ILE A 34 -10.04 5.07 1.43
CA ILE A 34 -10.53 4.05 0.50
C ILE A 34 -10.64 2.68 1.21
N PHE A 35 -9.75 2.38 2.15
CA PHE A 35 -9.75 1.11 2.88
C PHE A 35 -10.93 0.96 3.86
N LEU A 36 -11.60 2.07 4.20
CA LEU A 36 -12.83 2.11 5.00
C LEU A 36 -14.09 2.21 4.16
N LYS A 37 -13.97 2.49 2.86
CA LYS A 37 -15.12 2.70 1.97
C LYS A 37 -15.87 1.38 1.77
N LYS A 38 -17.17 1.37 2.05
CA LYS A 38 -18.05 0.28 1.66
C LYS A 38 -18.41 0.44 0.18
N ARG A 39 -18.22 -0.62 -0.59
CA ARG A 39 -18.63 -0.71 -1.99
C ARG A 39 -19.78 -1.71 -2.07
N GLU A 40 -20.70 -1.50 -3.00
CA GLU A 40 -21.78 -2.46 -3.24
C GLU A 40 -21.19 -3.82 -3.62
N GLY A 41 -21.71 -4.90 -3.03
CA GLY A 41 -21.20 -6.26 -3.30
C GLY A 41 -19.85 -6.62 -2.69
N HIS A 42 -19.16 -5.72 -1.98
CA HIS A 42 -17.82 -5.98 -1.45
C HIS A 42 -17.68 -5.67 0.05
N ALA A 43 -16.92 -6.54 0.74
CA ALA A 43 -16.42 -6.22 2.07
C ALA A 43 -15.40 -5.07 1.98
N ARG A 44 -15.37 -4.21 3.01
CA ARG A 44 -14.35 -3.17 3.14
C ARG A 44 -12.98 -3.81 3.33
N CYS A 45 -11.93 -3.22 2.77
CA CYS A 45 -10.55 -3.71 2.91
C CYS A 45 -10.19 -3.92 4.39
N VAL A 46 -10.50 -2.95 5.25
CA VAL A 46 -10.17 -3.02 6.68
C VAL A 46 -10.75 -4.23 7.40
N VAL A 47 -11.92 -4.76 6.97
CA VAL A 47 -12.57 -5.89 7.66
C VAL A 47 -11.72 -7.15 7.57
N CYS A 48 -11.09 -7.39 6.42
CA CYS A 48 -10.20 -8.53 6.24
C CYS A 48 -8.76 -8.19 6.65
N HIS A 49 -8.30 -6.96 6.43
CA HIS A 49 -6.90 -6.57 6.60
C HIS A 49 -6.52 -6.08 7.99
N SER A 50 -7.46 -5.94 8.92
CA SER A 50 -7.15 -5.66 10.35
C SER A 50 -6.94 -6.90 11.20
N ALA A 51 -7.46 -8.05 10.76
CA ALA A 51 -7.46 -9.31 11.52
C ALA A 51 -6.70 -10.45 10.82
N ASN A 52 -6.08 -10.21 9.67
CA ASN A 52 -5.35 -11.24 8.93
C ASN A 52 -3.83 -11.24 9.20
N ASN A 53 -3.16 -12.26 8.66
CA ASN A 53 -1.69 -12.40 8.71
C ASN A 53 -1.03 -12.15 7.34
N SER A 54 -1.66 -11.34 6.48
CA SER A 54 -1.12 -11.00 5.15
C SER A 54 -0.12 -9.84 5.22
N ALA A 55 0.61 -9.61 4.13
CA ALA A 55 1.52 -8.46 4.02
C ALA A 55 0.77 -7.10 4.05
N PHE A 56 -0.51 -7.09 3.67
CA PHE A 56 -1.37 -5.92 3.79
C PHE A 56 -2.08 -5.96 5.15
N ARG A 57 -1.52 -5.25 6.13
CA ARG A 57 -2.02 -5.19 7.50
C ARG A 57 -2.41 -3.76 7.85
N LEU A 58 -3.65 -3.58 8.25
CA LEU A 58 -4.20 -2.31 8.72
C LEU A 58 -4.42 -2.40 10.23
N GLU A 59 -4.23 -1.30 10.94
CA GLU A 59 -4.67 -1.20 12.31
C GLU A 59 -6.22 -1.22 12.34
N PRO A 60 -6.85 -1.75 13.39
CA PRO A 60 -8.28 -1.56 13.59
C PRO A 60 -8.59 -0.09 13.90
N PRO A 61 -9.61 0.54 13.28
CA PRO A 61 -10.06 1.88 13.68
C PRO A 61 -10.48 1.93 15.16
N PRO A 62 -10.38 3.09 15.83
CA PRO A 62 -10.67 3.23 17.26
C PRO A 62 -12.11 2.87 17.62
N SER A 63 -13.04 3.08 16.70
CA SER A 63 -14.40 2.56 16.79
C SER A 63 -15.02 2.37 15.40
N ALA A 64 -16.13 1.63 15.34
CA ALA A 64 -16.83 1.41 14.09
C ALA A 64 -17.33 2.73 13.50
N GLY A 65 -16.95 3.02 12.25
CA GLY A 65 -17.37 4.24 11.55
C GLY A 65 -16.45 5.44 11.74
N GLN A 66 -15.41 5.33 12.57
CA GLN A 66 -14.35 6.34 12.66
C GLN A 66 -13.18 6.05 11.72
N THR A 67 -12.39 7.08 11.46
CA THR A 67 -11.08 6.97 10.80
C THR A 67 -9.97 6.68 11.82
N TRP A 68 -8.76 6.43 11.32
CA TRP A 68 -7.58 6.16 12.14
C TRP A 68 -7.00 7.41 12.81
N SER A 69 -6.41 7.21 14.00
CA SER A 69 -5.52 8.21 14.60
C SER A 69 -4.26 8.38 13.76
N GLU A 70 -3.50 9.46 13.97
CA GLU A 70 -2.26 9.66 13.21
C GLU A 70 -1.25 8.51 13.42
N ASP A 71 -1.09 8.04 14.65
CA ASP A 71 -0.20 6.92 14.96
C ASP A 71 -0.62 5.63 14.23
N GLN A 72 -1.92 5.37 14.15
CA GLN A 72 -2.46 4.26 13.37
C GLN A 72 -2.22 4.45 11.87
N SER A 73 -2.45 5.66 11.35
CA SER A 73 -2.18 6.00 9.95
C SER A 73 -0.72 5.79 9.59
N ARG A 74 0.23 6.12 10.49
CA ARG A 74 1.67 5.89 10.26
C ARG A 74 2.02 4.41 10.16
N LYS A 75 1.42 3.56 11.01
CA LYS A 75 1.58 2.10 10.92
C LYS A 75 0.98 1.54 9.64
N ASN A 76 -0.22 1.98 9.27
CA ASN A 76 -0.87 1.61 8.03
C ASN A 76 0.00 2.00 6.82
N PHE A 77 0.49 3.24 6.79
CA PHE A 77 1.38 3.74 5.75
C PHE A 77 2.63 2.87 5.61
N ALA A 78 3.26 2.48 6.72
CA ALA A 78 4.43 1.61 6.71
C ALA A 78 4.11 0.20 6.17
N SER A 79 2.92 -0.35 6.44
CA SER A 79 2.49 -1.62 5.84
C SER A 79 2.20 -1.47 4.35
N VAL A 80 1.38 -0.49 3.97
CA VAL A 80 0.96 -0.20 2.59
C VAL A 80 2.16 0.06 1.69
N SER A 81 3.15 0.82 2.16
CA SER A 81 4.34 1.17 1.37
C SER A 81 5.15 -0.05 0.91
N LYS A 82 5.11 -1.17 1.66
CA LYS A 82 5.78 -2.43 1.26
C LYS A 82 5.14 -3.09 0.04
N LEU A 83 3.90 -2.74 -0.26
CA LEU A 83 3.10 -3.27 -1.37
C LEU A 83 3.14 -2.37 -2.60
N VAL A 84 3.94 -1.31 -2.56
CA VAL A 84 4.09 -0.35 -3.64
C VAL A 84 5.41 -0.60 -4.38
N ARG A 85 5.35 -0.50 -5.70
CA ARG A 85 6.48 -0.27 -6.58
C ARG A 85 6.42 1.20 -7.00
N PRO A 86 7.26 2.08 -6.40
CA PRO A 86 7.23 3.51 -6.71
C PRO A 86 7.24 3.77 -8.22
N GLY A 87 6.38 4.70 -8.66
CA GLY A 87 6.24 5.05 -10.09
C GLY A 87 5.42 4.08 -10.92
N ASN A 88 5.19 2.86 -10.45
CA ASN A 88 4.57 1.81 -11.24
C ASN A 88 3.34 1.18 -10.55
N PRO A 89 2.15 1.77 -10.74
CA PRO A 89 0.89 1.27 -10.17
C PRO A 89 0.60 -0.19 -10.51
N MET A 90 0.78 -0.60 -11.77
CA MET A 90 0.43 -1.95 -12.21
C MET A 90 1.45 -3.02 -11.81
N ALA A 91 2.68 -2.62 -11.47
CA ALA A 91 3.64 -3.51 -10.81
C ALA A 91 3.44 -3.58 -9.28
N SER A 92 2.55 -2.75 -8.71
CA SER A 92 2.31 -2.69 -7.26
C SER A 92 1.24 -3.70 -6.83
N PRO A 93 1.57 -4.68 -5.96
CA PRO A 93 0.58 -5.61 -5.41
C PRO A 93 -0.65 -4.92 -4.79
N LEU A 94 -0.47 -3.72 -4.21
CA LEU A 94 -1.56 -2.93 -3.62
C LEU A 94 -2.73 -2.70 -4.58
N LEU A 95 -2.47 -2.51 -5.88
CA LEU A 95 -3.49 -2.26 -6.90
C LEU A 95 -3.78 -3.47 -7.77
N LYS A 96 -2.75 -4.25 -8.11
CA LYS A 96 -2.91 -5.41 -9.01
C LYS A 96 -3.79 -6.50 -8.41
N HIS A 97 -3.56 -6.83 -7.14
CA HIS A 97 -4.25 -7.93 -6.48
C HIS A 97 -5.78 -7.74 -6.35
N PRO A 98 -6.29 -6.56 -5.93
CA PRO A 98 -7.73 -6.33 -5.84
C PRO A 98 -8.42 -5.99 -7.17
N LEU A 99 -7.67 -5.81 -8.27
CA LEU A 99 -8.22 -5.45 -9.58
C LEU A 99 -8.81 -6.68 -10.29
N ALA A 100 -9.86 -6.48 -11.07
CA ALA A 100 -10.43 -7.52 -11.91
C ALA A 100 -9.40 -8.04 -12.95
N PRO A 101 -9.35 -9.36 -13.22
CA PRO A 101 -8.47 -9.94 -14.24
C PRO A 101 -8.63 -9.30 -15.61
N GLU A 102 -9.86 -8.96 -15.99
CA GLU A 102 -10.20 -8.34 -17.27
C GLU A 102 -9.60 -6.93 -17.43
N ALA A 103 -9.23 -6.29 -16.32
CA ALA A 103 -8.52 -5.02 -16.27
C ALA A 103 -7.00 -5.16 -16.00
N GLY A 104 -6.47 -6.39 -15.98
CA GLY A 104 -5.06 -6.70 -15.74
C GLY A 104 -4.69 -7.05 -14.29
N GLY A 105 -5.69 -7.34 -13.45
CA GLY A 105 -5.49 -7.78 -12.07
C GLY A 105 -5.21 -9.27 -11.91
N ASP A 106 -5.13 -9.72 -10.66
CA ASP A 106 -4.90 -11.13 -10.33
C ASP A 106 -6.18 -11.97 -10.46
N ILE A 107 -6.04 -13.26 -10.74
CA ILE A 107 -7.17 -14.20 -10.91
C ILE A 107 -8.05 -14.34 -9.67
N PHE A 108 -7.51 -14.04 -8.48
CA PHE A 108 -8.17 -14.29 -7.21
C PHE A 108 -7.76 -13.29 -6.13
N HIS A 109 -8.76 -12.83 -5.37
CA HIS A 109 -8.61 -12.07 -4.13
C HIS A 109 -9.77 -12.42 -3.19
N ASN A 110 -9.47 -12.82 -1.95
CA ASN A 110 -10.48 -13.29 -0.97
C ASN A 110 -11.58 -12.26 -0.70
N GLY A 111 -11.25 -10.96 -0.73
CA GLY A 111 -12.21 -9.87 -0.55
C GLY A 111 -13.03 -9.56 -1.82
N GLY A 112 -12.87 -10.34 -2.89
CA GLY A 112 -13.44 -10.07 -4.21
C GLY A 112 -12.67 -9.00 -4.99
N ARG A 113 -13.09 -8.78 -6.24
CA ARG A 113 -12.50 -7.76 -7.14
C ARG A 113 -12.94 -6.37 -6.70
N GLN A 114 -12.16 -5.69 -5.85
CA GLN A 114 -12.52 -4.39 -5.28
C GLN A 114 -12.53 -3.26 -6.32
N PHE A 115 -11.79 -3.45 -7.42
CA PHE A 115 -11.80 -2.56 -8.58
C PHE A 115 -12.15 -3.37 -9.83
N THR A 116 -13.16 -2.92 -10.57
CA THR A 116 -13.55 -3.54 -11.84
C THR A 116 -12.74 -3.02 -13.02
N SER A 117 -12.21 -1.80 -12.91
CA SER A 117 -11.44 -1.13 -13.97
C SER A 117 -10.37 -0.22 -13.36
N GLN A 118 -9.29 0.03 -14.12
CA GLN A 118 -8.31 1.07 -13.81
C GLN A 118 -8.90 2.49 -13.93
N ASP A 119 -10.10 2.62 -14.49
CA ASP A 119 -10.83 3.89 -14.55
C ASP A 119 -11.60 4.24 -13.28
N ASP A 120 -11.72 3.31 -12.33
CA ASP A 120 -12.33 3.55 -11.02
C ASP A 120 -11.64 4.77 -10.33
N PRO A 121 -12.41 5.74 -9.80
CA PRO A 121 -11.84 6.95 -9.23
C PRO A 121 -10.94 6.68 -8.02
N ASP A 122 -11.25 5.67 -7.21
CA ASP A 122 -10.43 5.28 -6.08
C ASP A 122 -9.16 4.55 -6.57
N PHE A 123 -9.27 3.71 -7.61
CA PHE A 123 -8.08 3.13 -8.26
C PHE A 123 -7.13 4.21 -8.75
N LYS A 124 -7.66 5.23 -9.45
CA LYS A 124 -6.89 6.38 -9.94
C LYS A 124 -6.23 7.16 -8.81
N ALA A 125 -6.91 7.37 -7.69
CA ALA A 125 -6.35 8.06 -6.52
C ALA A 125 -5.12 7.33 -5.95
N VAL A 126 -5.20 6.00 -5.81
CA VAL A 126 -4.06 5.18 -5.36
C VAL A 126 -2.95 5.16 -6.41
N ALA A 127 -3.31 5.01 -7.69
CA ALA A 127 -2.34 4.97 -8.79
C ALA A 127 -1.56 6.28 -8.90
N GLU A 128 -2.22 7.43 -8.73
CA GLU A 128 -1.58 8.74 -8.75
C GLU A 128 -0.57 8.91 -7.62
N TRP A 129 -0.96 8.52 -6.40
CA TRP A 129 -0.05 8.53 -5.25
C TRP A 129 1.17 7.62 -5.44
N ILE A 130 1.00 6.46 -6.09
CA ILE A 130 2.12 5.58 -6.44
C ILE A 130 3.03 6.21 -7.50
N ARG A 131 2.45 6.84 -8.54
CA ARG A 131 3.22 7.49 -9.61
C ARG A 131 4.06 8.64 -9.09
N SER A 132 3.54 9.45 -8.16
CA SER A 132 4.26 10.60 -7.62
C SER A 132 5.54 10.23 -6.85
N ALA A 133 5.68 8.98 -6.40
CA ALA A 133 6.87 8.52 -5.70
C ALA A 133 8.12 8.35 -6.59
N SER A 134 7.97 8.33 -7.91
CA SER A 134 9.12 8.34 -8.84
C SER A 134 9.44 9.71 -9.41
N ALA A 135 8.64 10.72 -9.08
CA ALA A 135 8.76 12.07 -9.63
C ALA A 135 9.60 13.02 -8.74
N LYS A 136 10.47 12.49 -7.87
CA LYS A 136 11.36 13.27 -7.00
C LYS A 136 12.82 12.98 -7.28
#